data_AF-A0A3N4H4P0-F1
#
_entry.id   AF-A0A3N4H4P0-F1
#
_cell.length_a   1.000
_cell.length_b   1.000
_cell.length_c   1.000
_cell.angle_alpha   90.00
_cell.angle_beta   90.00
_cell.angle_gamma   90.00
#
_symmetry.space_group_name_H-M   'P 1'
#
loop_
_entity.id
_entity.type
_entity.pdbx_description
1 polymer ?
#
loop_
_entity_poly.entity_id
_entity_poly.type
_entity_poly.pdbx_seq_one_letter_code
_entity_poly.pdbx_strand_id
1 'polypeptide(L)'
;MQYTYLMRITITPSARQHGITGDEIRTVLAYFALRISLPAKREGAVLFLHIGPAAANAPYIEVLADMADEDEAVVFHAMMLRRSLVNNLGIAELLGDITYAPQRK
;
A
#
# COMPACT_ATOMS: atom_id res chain seq x y z
N MET A 1 -16.03 3.50 -0.99
CA MET A 1 -15.67 4.59 -1.92
C MET A 1 -14.65 4.05 -2.90
N GLN A 2 -15.07 3.85 -4.16
CA GLN A 2 -14.18 3.61 -5.28
C GLN A 2 -13.56 4.96 -5.69
N TYR A 3 -12.29 5.19 -5.35
CA TYR A 3 -11.53 6.33 -5.82
C TYR A 3 -10.91 5.95 -7.17
N THR A 4 -11.58 6.18 -8.30
CA THR A 4 -11.06 5.59 -9.56
C THR A 4 -11.14 6.44 -10.82
N TYR A 5 -11.26 7.77 -10.75
CA TYR A 5 -10.97 8.56 -11.97
C TYR A 5 -10.37 9.96 -11.79
N LEU A 6 -10.50 10.61 -10.62
CA LEU A 6 -10.03 12.00 -10.44
C LEU A 6 -8.75 12.14 -9.61
N MET A 7 -8.45 11.18 -8.74
CA MET A 7 -7.32 11.27 -7.82
C MET A 7 -5.99 11.01 -8.54
N ARG A 8 -5.10 12.00 -8.54
CA ARG A 8 -3.73 11.90 -9.05
C ARG A 8 -2.91 11.04 -8.09
N ILE A 9 -2.16 10.08 -8.62
CA ILE A 9 -1.26 9.24 -7.83
C ILE A 9 0.18 9.62 -8.16
N THR A 10 0.84 10.24 -7.20
CA THR A 10 2.26 10.59 -7.27
C THR A 10 3.07 9.52 -6.57
N ILE A 11 3.92 8.83 -7.33
CA ILE A 11 4.79 7.77 -6.83
C ILE A 11 6.20 8.32 -6.72
N THR A 12 6.70 8.48 -5.50
CA THR A 12 8.06 9.01 -5.28
C THR A 12 9.12 8.00 -5.73
N PRO A 13 10.38 8.45 -5.91
CA PRO A 13 11.50 7.54 -6.14
C PRO A 13 11.68 6.52 -5.01
N SER A 14 11.43 6.90 -3.74
CA SER A 14 11.56 6.01 -2.59
C SER A 14 10.58 4.84 -2.64
N ALA A 15 9.34 5.07 -3.12
CA ALA A 15 8.35 4.00 -3.27
C ALA A 15 8.77 2.92 -4.28
N ARG A 16 9.69 3.23 -5.21
CA ARG A 16 10.19 2.31 -6.22
C ARG A 16 11.45 1.55 -5.79
N GLN A 17 12.02 1.85 -4.62
CA GLN A 17 13.32 1.30 -4.19
C GLN A 17 13.30 -0.22 -3.92
N HIS A 18 12.12 -0.83 -3.83
CA HIS A 18 11.98 -2.26 -3.53
C HIS A 18 11.40 -3.04 -4.71
N GLY A 19 11.69 -2.62 -5.94
CA GLY A 19 11.30 -3.34 -7.15
C GLY A 19 9.79 -3.51 -7.35
N ILE A 20 8.98 -2.67 -6.71
CA ILE A 20 7.52 -2.60 -6.93
C ILE A 20 7.25 -1.57 -8.02
N THR A 21 6.56 -2.00 -9.06
CA THR A 21 6.26 -1.16 -10.22
C THR A 21 5.16 -0.14 -9.93
N GLY A 22 5.09 0.90 -10.76
CA GLY A 22 4.02 1.89 -10.66
C GLY A 22 2.64 1.29 -10.84
N ASP A 23 2.49 0.30 -11.72
CA ASP A 23 1.21 -0.36 -12.00
C ASP A 23 0.77 -1.23 -10.82
N GLU A 24 1.70 -1.95 -10.17
CA GLU A 24 1.41 -2.71 -8.96
C GLU A 24 0.94 -1.77 -7.82
N ILE A 25 1.62 -0.64 -7.63
CA ILE A 25 1.23 0.38 -6.64
C ILE A 25 -0.18 0.92 -6.93
N ARG A 26 -0.44 1.33 -8.18
CA ARG A 26 -1.75 1.85 -8.59
C ARG A 26 -2.84 0.82 -8.40
N THR A 27 -2.55 -0.44 -8.72
CA THR A 27 -3.50 -1.54 -8.56
C THR A 27 -3.86 -1.75 -7.09
N VAL A 28 -2.88 -1.79 -6.19
CA VAL A 28 -3.15 -1.98 -4.76
C VAL A 28 -3.82 -0.77 -4.12
N LEU A 29 -3.54 0.45 -4.56
CA LEU A 29 -4.31 1.62 -4.12
C LEU A 29 -5.79 1.54 -4.53
N ALA A 30 -6.07 1.08 -5.75
CA ALA A 30 -7.44 0.98 -6.28
C ALA A 30 -8.22 -0.22 -5.70
N TYR A 31 -7.54 -1.35 -5.48
CA TYR A 31 -8.13 -2.65 -5.16
C TYR A 31 -7.46 -3.31 -3.95
N PHE A 32 -7.26 -2.55 -2.87
CA PHE A 32 -6.68 -3.08 -1.64
C PHE A 32 -7.57 -4.18 -1.03
N ALA A 33 -6.94 -5.18 -0.42
CA ALA A 33 -7.61 -6.14 0.44
C ALA A 33 -7.86 -5.54 1.84
N LEU A 34 -6.91 -4.76 2.35
CA LEU A 34 -7.02 -4.09 3.64
C LEU A 34 -6.39 -2.69 3.58
N ARG A 35 -7.07 -1.71 4.20
CA ARG A 35 -6.56 -0.35 4.40
C ARG A 35 -6.54 -0.02 5.89
N ILE A 36 -5.40 0.47 6.36
CA ILE A 36 -5.17 0.78 7.77
C ILE A 36 -4.73 2.24 7.88
N SER A 37 -5.39 3.01 8.74
CA SER A 37 -4.93 4.35 9.11
C SER A 37 -3.73 4.25 10.03
N LEU A 38 -2.66 4.97 9.72
CA LEU A 38 -1.46 5.02 10.56
C LEU A 38 -1.34 6.39 11.22
N PRO A 39 -0.85 6.47 12.48
CA PRO A 39 -0.58 7.74 13.11
C PRO A 39 0.55 8.47 12.38
N ALA A 40 0.27 9.69 11.94
CA ALA A 40 1.27 10.57 11.35
C ALA A 40 2.08 11.26 12.46
N LYS A 41 3.40 11.32 12.29
CA LYS A 41 4.28 12.15 13.14
C LYS A 41 4.37 13.60 12.64
N ARG A 42 4.07 13.81 11.36
CA ARG A 42 4.07 15.13 10.71
C ARG A 42 2.66 15.68 10.76
N GLU A 43 2.52 16.93 11.19
CA GLU A 43 1.25 17.64 11.15
C GLU A 43 0.70 17.71 9.71
N GLY A 44 -0.62 17.56 9.58
CA GLY A 44 -1.33 17.59 8.30
C GLY A 44 -1.17 16.35 7.43
N ALA A 45 -0.34 15.36 7.79
CA ALA A 45 -0.25 14.12 7.02
C ALA A 45 -1.38 13.14 7.41
N VAL A 46 -1.97 12.48 6.42
CA VAL A 46 -3.02 11.48 6.61
C VAL A 46 -2.55 10.17 5.99
N LEU A 47 -1.93 9.33 6.83
CA LEU A 47 -1.21 8.15 6.35
C LEU A 47 -2.09 6.91 6.32
N PHE A 48 -2.12 6.25 5.16
CA PHE A 48 -2.78 4.95 5.01
C PHE A 48 -1.81 3.91 4.46
N LEU A 49 -1.82 2.74 5.12
CA LEU A 49 -1.22 1.51 4.61
C LEU A 49 -2.28 0.73 3.86
N HIS A 50 -2.03 0.47 2.58
CA HIS A 50 -2.83 -0.37 1.70
C HIS A 50 -2.09 -1.70 1.51
N ILE A 51 -2.82 -2.80 1.70
CA ILE A 51 -2.30 -4.15 1.57
C ILE A 51 -3.17 -4.90 0.57
N GLY A 52 -2.55 -5.55 -0.40
CA GLY A 52 -3.26 -6.39 -1.33
C GLY A 52 -2.35 -6.99 -2.40
N PRO A 53 -2.88 -7.92 -3.20
CA PRO A 53 -2.16 -8.44 -4.36
C PRO A 53 -2.29 -7.48 -5.55
N ALA A 54 -1.25 -7.36 -6.35
CA ALA A 54 -1.27 -6.53 -7.56
C ALA A 54 -1.92 -7.22 -8.78
N ALA A 55 -2.28 -8.49 -8.66
CA ALA A 55 -3.05 -9.26 -9.63
C ALA A 55 -3.70 -10.45 -8.92
N ALA A 56 -4.67 -11.10 -9.56
CA ALA A 56 -5.25 -12.33 -9.02
C ALA A 56 -4.16 -13.38 -8.75
N ASN A 57 -4.18 -14.00 -7.56
CA ASN A 57 -3.20 -14.99 -7.10
C ASN A 57 -1.74 -14.50 -7.03
N ALA A 58 -1.50 -13.18 -7.10
CA ALA A 58 -0.17 -12.63 -6.89
C ALA A 58 0.16 -12.52 -5.39
N PRO A 59 1.44 -12.51 -5.00
CA PRO A 59 1.83 -12.21 -3.64
C PRO A 59 1.41 -10.80 -3.22
N TYR A 60 1.13 -10.62 -1.93
CA TYR A 60 0.69 -9.36 -1.38
C TYR A 60 1.85 -8.36 -1.28
N ILE A 61 1.53 -7.09 -1.51
CA ILE A 61 2.43 -5.96 -1.30
C ILE A 61 1.84 -5.01 -0.27
N GLU A 62 2.70 -4.27 0.42
CA GLU A 62 2.35 -3.15 1.29
C GLU A 62 2.66 -1.83 0.56
N VAL A 63 1.71 -0.90 0.56
CA VAL A 63 1.83 0.43 -0.08
C VAL A 63 1.40 1.49 0.92
N LEU A 64 2.30 2.40 1.31
CA LEU A 64 1.96 3.55 2.15
C LEU A 64 1.78 4.80 1.30
N ALA A 65 0.69 5.50 1.55
CA ALA A 65 0.37 6.77 0.91
C ALA A 65 -0.02 7.82 1.96
N ASP A 66 0.36 9.07 1.69
CA ASP A 66 -0.23 10.26 2.31
C ASP A 66 -1.43 10.68 1.45
N MET A 67 -2.59 10.78 2.09
CA MET A 67 -3.89 11.08 1.50
C MET A 67 -4.47 12.37 2.09
N ALA A 68 -3.60 13.27 2.57
CA ALA A 68 -4.01 14.55 3.13
C ALA A 68 -4.70 15.46 2.11
N ASP A 69 -4.35 15.32 0.83
CA ASP A 69 -5.00 15.98 -0.29
C ASP A 69 -6.07 15.05 -0.88
N GLU A 70 -7.29 15.56 -1.03
CA GLU A 70 -8.42 14.78 -1.58
C GLU A 70 -8.22 14.42 -3.06
N ASP A 71 -7.41 15.20 -3.78
CA ASP A 71 -7.12 15.03 -5.20
C ASP A 71 -5.76 14.37 -5.47
N GLU A 72 -4.90 14.19 -4.46
CA GLU A 72 -3.56 13.60 -4.61
C GLU A 72 -3.22 12.54 -3.55
N ALA A 73 -2.94 11.33 -4.03
CA ALA A 73 -2.30 10.29 -3.23
C ALA A 73 -0.78 10.30 -3.46
N VAL A 74 -0.01 10.63 -2.42
CA VAL A 74 1.46 10.61 -2.47
C VAL A 74 1.98 9.30 -1.90
N VAL A 75 2.41 8.40 -2.78
CA VAL A 75 3.00 7.11 -2.40
C VAL A 75 4.49 7.28 -2.18
N PHE A 76 4.93 7.02 -0.94
CA PHE A 76 6.33 7.18 -0.56
C PHE A 76 7.03 5.87 -0.15
N HIS A 77 6.27 4.77 -0.01
CA HIS A 77 6.81 3.44 0.31
C HIS A 77 5.95 2.35 -0.34
N ALA A 78 6.60 1.38 -0.97
CA ALA A 78 5.97 0.14 -1.40
C ALA A 78 6.98 -1.00 -1.34
N MET A 79 6.57 -2.18 -0.86
CA MET A 79 7.41 -3.38 -0.84
C MET A 79 6.56 -4.65 -0.76
N MET A 80 7.20 -5.82 -0.88
CA MET A 80 6.50 -7.09 -0.64
C MET A 80 6.03 -7.15 0.82
N LEU A 81 4.80 -7.61 1.06
CA LEU A 81 4.22 -7.63 2.40
C LEU A 81 5.08 -8.48 3.34
N ARG A 82 5.46 -7.90 4.49
CA ARG A 82 6.25 -8.60 5.50
C ARG A 82 5.37 -9.29 6.53
N ARG A 83 5.69 -10.55 6.85
CA ARG A 83 5.05 -11.30 7.96
C ARG A 83 5.18 -10.56 9.30
N SER A 84 6.34 -9.94 9.56
CA SER A 84 6.55 -9.17 10.79
C SER A 84 5.62 -7.96 10.88
N LEU A 85 5.31 -7.28 9.77
CA LEU A 85 4.35 -6.18 9.77
C LEU A 85 2.95 -6.68 10.12
N VAL A 86 2.51 -7.76 9.47
CA VAL A 86 1.20 -8.39 9.72
C VAL A 86 1.07 -8.80 11.19
N ASN A 87 2.10 -9.43 11.75
CA ASN A 87 2.11 -9.86 13.14
C ASN A 87 2.12 -8.68 14.12
N ASN A 88 2.95 -7.67 13.87
CA ASN A 88 3.05 -6.48 14.74
C ASN A 88 1.76 -5.67 14.78
N LEU A 89 1.01 -5.65 13.68
CA LEU A 89 -0.29 -4.97 13.61
C LEU A 89 -1.46 -5.85 14.06
N GLY A 90 -1.25 -7.15 14.28
CA GLY A 90 -2.32 -8.08 14.69
C GLY A 90 -3.41 -8.27 13.62
N ILE A 91 -3.07 -8.14 12.34
CA ILE A 91 -4.04 -8.09 11.22
C ILE A 91 -4.13 -9.39 10.41
N ALA A 92 -3.51 -10.48 10.89
CA ALA A 92 -3.45 -11.73 10.15
C ALA A 92 -4.85 -12.27 9.80
N GLU A 93 -5.79 -12.22 10.75
CA GLU A 93 -7.16 -12.73 10.58
C GLU A 93 -8.00 -11.88 9.61
N LEU A 94 -7.60 -10.63 9.35
CA LEU A 94 -8.34 -9.70 8.47
C LEU A 94 -8.01 -9.87 6.99
N LEU A 95 -6.87 -10.50 6.68
CA LEU A 95 -6.33 -10.55 5.32
C LEU A 95 -6.65 -11.86 4.58
N GLY A 96 -7.26 -12.85 5.27
CA GLY A 96 -7.62 -14.15 4.70
C GLY A 96 -6.40 -14.93 4.19
N ASP A 97 -6.52 -15.53 3.00
CA ASP A 97 -5.48 -16.34 2.38
C ASP A 97 -4.37 -15.48 1.76
N ILE A 98 -3.43 -15.04 2.60
CA ILE A 98 -2.28 -14.24 2.16
C ILE A 98 -1.25 -15.11 1.44
N THR A 99 -0.86 -14.68 0.24
CA THR A 99 0.34 -15.19 -0.44
C THR A 99 1.53 -14.27 -0.18
N TYR A 100 2.59 -14.81 0.42
CA TYR A 100 3.85 -14.09 0.65
C TYR A 100 4.90 -14.42 -0.42
N ALA A 101 5.81 -13.49 -0.68
CA ALA A 101 7.00 -13.74 -1.49
C ALA A 101 8.23 -12.98 -0.95
N PRO A 102 9.47 -13.38 -1.35
CA PRO A 102 10.68 -12.68 -0.95
C PRO A 102 10.70 -11.22 -1.40
N GLN A 103 11.46 -10.38 -0.69
CA GLN A 103 11.67 -8.98 -1.07
C GLN A 103 12.36 -8.87 -2.43
N ARG A 104 11.91 -7.90 -3.24
CA ARG A 104 12.52 -7.58 -4.54
C ARG A 104 13.59 -6.50 -4.36
N LYS A 105 14.49 -6.39 -5.34
CA LYS A 105 15.55 -5.38 -5.42
C LYS A 105 15.21 -4.37 -6.50
#